data_AF-A0A382HDZ2-F1
#
_entry.id   AF-A0A382HDZ2-F1
#
_cell.length_a   1.000
_cell.length_b   1.000
_cell.length_c   1.000
_cell.angle_alpha   90.00
_cell.angle_beta   90.00
_cell.angle_gamma   90.00
#
_symmetry.space_group_name_H-M   'P 1'
#
loop_
_entity.id
_entity.type
_entity.pdbx_description
1 polymer ?
#
loop_
_entity_poly.entity_id
_entity_poly.type
_entity_poly.pdbx_seq_one_letter_code
_entity_poly.pdbx_strand_id
1 'polypeptide(L)'
;TTHDDKAFCAAEEDLCRIMENNGINMIPQGFVTGVAGGLLNECLMRKIQGVTLLVKANDKRPDPLAAATLVDAVNRAYDMKIDTSDLRKGKKKIGADFKELSEKYAEHRKTDSSMYM
;
A
#
# COMPACT_ATOMS: atom_id res chain seq x y z
N THR A 1 -0.93 -14.02 -8.02
CA THR A 1 -2.24 -13.55 -8.51
C THR A 1 -2.04 -12.43 -9.51
N THR A 2 -2.95 -12.26 -10.46
CA THR A 2 -2.93 -11.12 -11.41
C THR A 2 -3.60 -9.92 -10.75
N HIS A 3 -2.98 -8.74 -10.87
CA HIS A 3 -3.55 -7.46 -10.46
C HIS A 3 -4.82 -7.17 -11.27
N ASP A 4 -5.84 -6.57 -10.65
CA ASP A 4 -7.16 -6.34 -11.25
C ASP A 4 -7.45 -4.87 -11.59
N ASP A 5 -6.42 -4.02 -11.54
CA ASP A 5 -6.47 -2.57 -11.81
C ASP A 5 -7.51 -1.81 -10.97
N LYS A 6 -7.89 -2.38 -9.82
CA LYS A 6 -8.85 -1.78 -8.87
C LYS A 6 -8.15 -1.32 -7.61
N ALA A 7 -8.63 -0.17 -7.13
CA ALA A 7 -8.32 0.36 -5.81
C ALA A 7 -9.57 0.33 -4.94
N PHE A 8 -9.36 -0.04 -3.67
CA PHE A 8 -10.37 -0.09 -2.63
C PHE A 8 -9.98 0.83 -1.48
N CYS A 9 -10.94 1.17 -0.63
CA CYS A 9 -10.67 1.89 0.60
C CYS A 9 -11.24 1.20 1.85
N ALA A 10 -10.69 1.56 3.01
CA ALA A 10 -11.26 1.31 4.32
C ALA A 10 -11.12 2.60 5.16
N ALA A 11 -12.24 3.15 5.60
CA ALA A 11 -12.34 4.38 6.37
C ALA A 11 -13.69 4.44 7.11
N GLU A 12 -13.95 5.53 7.83
CA GLU A 12 -15.29 5.85 8.34
C GLU A 12 -16.28 6.10 7.19
N GLU A 13 -17.59 5.98 7.48
CA GLU A 13 -18.65 5.97 6.47
C GLU A 13 -18.63 7.21 5.56
N ASP A 14 -18.48 8.41 6.15
CA ASP A 14 -18.44 9.65 5.38
C ASP A 14 -17.25 9.72 4.43
N LEU A 15 -16.07 9.25 4.86
CA LEU A 15 -14.88 9.18 4.03
C LEU A 15 -15.03 8.13 2.92
N CYS A 16 -15.66 7.00 3.20
CA CYS A 16 -15.95 5.98 2.18
C CYS A 16 -16.83 6.55 1.06
N ARG A 17 -17.87 7.35 1.41
CA ARG A 17 -18.73 8.02 0.42
C ARG A 17 -17.95 9.01 -0.45
N ILE A 18 -17.03 9.78 0.15
CA ILE A 18 -16.14 10.69 -0.60
C ILE A 18 -15.23 9.90 -1.56
N MET A 19 -14.69 8.76 -1.11
CA MET A 19 -13.83 7.91 -1.94
C MET A 19 -14.60 7.22 -3.08
N GLU A 20 -15.86 6.83 -2.85
CA GLU A 20 -16.72 6.24 -3.86
C GLU A 20 -16.99 7.22 -5.02
N ASN A 21 -17.19 8.50 -4.73
CA ASN A 21 -17.31 9.56 -5.76
C ASN A 21 -16.05 9.67 -6.65
N ASN A 22 -14.89 9.22 -6.16
CA ASN A 22 -13.63 9.17 -6.90
C ASN A 22 -13.37 7.79 -7.55
N GLY A 23 -14.36 6.89 -7.54
CA GLY A 23 -14.27 5.54 -8.08
C GLY A 23 -13.38 4.62 -7.26
N ILE A 24 -13.36 4.80 -5.93
CA ILE A 24 -12.61 3.96 -4.98
C ILE A 24 -13.60 3.38 -3.96
N ASN A 25 -14.06 2.17 -4.23
CA ASN A 25 -15.11 1.53 -3.44
C ASN A 25 -14.57 0.98 -2.11
N MET A 26 -15.42 0.90 -1.10
CA MET A 26 -15.07 0.24 0.15
C MET A 26 -14.77 -1.25 -0.08
N ILE A 27 -13.78 -1.80 0.63
CA ILE A 27 -13.56 -3.24 0.65
C ILE A 27 -14.77 -3.94 1.31
N PRO A 28 -15.40 -4.95 0.66
CA PRO A 28 -16.65 -5.52 1.15
C PRO A 28 -16.50 -6.30 2.45
N GLN A 29 -15.36 -6.97 2.65
CA GLN A 29 -15.06 -7.72 3.87
C GLN A 29 -13.55 -7.89 4.02
N GLY A 30 -13.06 -7.83 5.27
CA GLY A 30 -11.66 -8.07 5.60
C GLY A 30 -11.23 -7.37 6.88
N PHE A 31 -9.94 -7.46 7.19
CA PHE A 31 -9.31 -6.72 8.28
C PHE A 31 -7.96 -6.17 7.81
N VAL A 32 -7.63 -4.93 8.21
CA VAL A 32 -6.34 -4.29 7.90
C VAL A 32 -5.37 -4.56 9.05
N THR A 33 -4.23 -5.19 8.77
CA THR A 33 -3.22 -5.54 9.78
C THR A 33 -1.95 -4.68 9.66
N GLY A 34 -1.01 -4.91 10.58
CA GLY A 34 0.31 -4.29 10.54
C GLY A 34 0.25 -2.79 10.80
N VAL A 35 1.21 -2.05 10.26
CA VAL A 35 1.34 -0.60 10.48
C VAL A 35 0.11 0.15 9.98
N ALA A 36 -0.45 -0.23 8.82
CA ALA A 36 -1.65 0.41 8.29
C ALA A 36 -2.85 0.26 9.23
N GLY A 37 -3.08 -0.95 9.76
CA GLY A 37 -4.16 -1.20 10.71
C GLY A 37 -3.95 -0.46 12.04
N GLY A 38 -2.71 -0.45 12.55
CA GLY A 38 -2.35 0.29 13.75
C GLY A 38 -2.56 1.80 13.61
N LEU A 39 -2.14 2.37 12.49
CA LEU A 39 -2.36 3.79 12.19
C LEU A 39 -3.84 4.11 12.06
N LEU A 40 -4.63 3.25 11.40
CA LEU A 40 -6.07 3.45 11.29
C LEU A 40 -6.76 3.42 12.67
N ASN A 41 -6.35 2.51 13.55
CA ASN A 41 -6.83 2.45 14.93
C ASN A 41 -6.47 3.72 15.72
N GLU A 42 -5.24 4.22 15.60
CA GLU A 42 -4.84 5.48 16.25
C GLU A 42 -5.62 6.67 15.71
N CYS A 43 -5.89 6.73 14.40
CA CYS A 43 -6.74 7.76 13.80
C CYS A 43 -8.15 7.74 14.42
N LEU A 44 -8.75 6.55 14.56
CA LEU A 44 -10.05 6.40 15.21
C LEU A 44 -10.02 6.86 16.68
N MET A 45 -9.01 6.43 17.45
CA MET A 45 -8.88 6.79 18.87
C MET A 45 -8.66 8.29 19.08
N ARG A 46 -7.92 8.93 18.19
CA ARG A 46 -7.55 10.36 18.28
C ARG A 46 -8.52 11.29 17.56
N LYS A 47 -9.59 10.75 16.95
CA LYS A 47 -10.57 11.50 16.13
C LYS A 47 -9.91 12.24 14.96
N ILE A 48 -8.94 11.57 14.32
CA ILE A 48 -8.29 12.04 13.09
C ILE A 48 -8.93 11.27 11.93
N GLN A 49 -9.29 11.97 10.87
CA GLN A 49 -9.82 11.36 9.66
C GLN A 49 -8.75 10.48 8.99
N GLY A 50 -8.95 9.17 9.05
CA GLY A 50 -8.04 8.17 8.48
C GLY A 50 -8.69 7.40 7.34
N VAL A 51 -7.94 7.21 6.26
CA VAL A 51 -8.34 6.37 5.12
C VAL A 51 -7.18 5.47 4.73
N THR A 52 -7.47 4.19 4.50
CA THR A 52 -6.50 3.24 3.95
C THR A 52 -6.88 2.95 2.50
N LEU A 53 -5.94 3.11 1.58
CA LEU A 53 -6.08 2.68 0.18
C LEU A 53 -5.45 1.30 -0.01
N LEU A 54 -6.17 0.42 -0.70
CA LEU A 54 -5.82 -0.99 -0.87
C LEU A 54 -5.89 -1.37 -2.35
N VAL A 55 -4.93 -2.15 -2.80
CA VAL A 55 -4.87 -2.69 -4.16
C VAL A 55 -4.50 -4.16 -4.11
N LYS A 56 -4.99 -4.94 -5.07
CA LYS A 56 -4.65 -6.36 -5.17
C LYS A 56 -3.25 -6.54 -5.75
N ALA A 57 -2.24 -6.72 -4.91
CA ALA A 57 -0.86 -6.94 -5.34
C ALA A 57 -0.48 -8.42 -5.42
N ASN A 58 0.64 -8.71 -6.08
CA ASN A 58 1.32 -10.01 -5.99
C ASN A 58 1.89 -10.24 -4.58
N ASP A 59 1.61 -11.39 -3.99
CA ASP A 59 2.03 -11.79 -2.64
C ASP A 59 3.50 -12.24 -2.55
N LYS A 60 4.10 -12.62 -3.68
CA LYS A 60 5.44 -13.25 -3.73
C LYS A 60 6.53 -12.35 -4.31
N ARG A 61 6.16 -11.29 -5.01
CA ARG A 61 7.10 -10.45 -5.76
C ARG A 61 6.66 -8.98 -5.73
N PRO A 62 7.61 -8.04 -5.77
CA PRO A 62 7.28 -6.63 -5.98
C PRO A 62 6.38 -6.44 -7.20
N ASP A 63 5.33 -5.65 -7.03
CA ASP A 63 4.30 -5.41 -8.03
C ASP A 63 4.17 -3.91 -8.35
N PRO A 64 4.95 -3.39 -9.32
CA PRO A 64 4.91 -1.98 -9.71
C PRO A 64 3.58 -1.56 -10.33
N LEU A 65 2.84 -2.49 -10.94
CA LEU A 65 1.53 -2.18 -11.51
C LEU A 65 0.53 -1.92 -10.39
N ALA A 66 0.50 -2.76 -9.37
CA ALA A 66 -0.32 -2.53 -8.19
C ALA A 66 0.04 -1.20 -7.51
N ALA A 67 1.34 -0.90 -7.36
CA ALA A 67 1.79 0.37 -6.81
C ALA A 67 1.32 1.58 -7.67
N ALA A 68 1.41 1.48 -9.00
CA ALA A 68 0.93 2.53 -9.90
C ALA A 68 -0.58 2.75 -9.77
N THR A 69 -1.38 1.69 -9.71
CA THR A 69 -2.83 1.78 -9.49
C THR A 69 -3.18 2.47 -8.17
N LEU A 70 -2.40 2.23 -7.12
CA LEU A 70 -2.59 2.92 -5.83
C LEU A 70 -2.28 4.41 -5.95
N VAL A 71 -1.19 4.79 -6.63
CA VAL A 71 -0.85 6.20 -6.88
C VAL A 71 -1.91 6.88 -7.75
N ASP A 72 -2.44 6.20 -8.76
CA ASP A 72 -3.53 6.72 -9.59
C ASP A 72 -4.82 6.92 -8.78
N ALA A 73 -5.07 6.10 -7.75
CA ALA A 73 -6.15 6.32 -6.80
C ALA A 73 -5.91 7.57 -5.92
N VAL A 74 -4.67 7.81 -5.48
CA VAL A 74 -4.30 9.05 -4.77
C VAL A 74 -4.50 10.28 -5.66
N ASN A 75 -4.06 10.22 -6.92
CA ASN A 75 -4.27 11.28 -7.90
C ASN A 75 -5.75 11.65 -8.04
N ARG A 76 -6.63 10.64 -8.14
CA ARG A 76 -8.09 10.84 -8.22
C ARG A 76 -8.67 11.43 -6.93
N ALA A 77 -8.31 10.87 -5.78
CA ALA A 77 -8.91 11.25 -4.49
C ALA A 77 -8.49 12.66 -4.01
N TYR A 78 -7.29 13.11 -4.36
CA TYR A 78 -6.70 14.34 -3.84
C TYR A 78 -6.30 15.35 -4.93
N ASP A 79 -6.75 15.17 -6.17
CA ASP A 79 -6.41 16.00 -7.33
C ASP A 79 -4.89 16.20 -7.51
N MET A 80 -4.13 15.12 -7.34
CA MET A 80 -2.69 15.12 -7.54
C MET A 80 -2.32 14.77 -8.98
N LYS A 81 -1.12 15.19 -9.42
CA LYS A 81 -0.59 14.98 -10.78
C LYS A 81 0.71 14.19 -10.76
N ILE A 82 0.71 13.06 -10.06
CA ILE A 82 1.88 12.18 -9.95
C ILE A 82 1.97 11.30 -11.20
N ASP A 83 3.07 11.39 -11.96
CA ASP A 83 3.32 10.55 -13.13
C ASP A 83 3.77 9.14 -12.70
N THR A 84 3.03 8.11 -13.14
CA THR A 84 3.33 6.69 -12.85
C THR A 84 4.02 5.97 -14.01
N SER A 85 4.38 6.68 -15.08
CA SER A 85 4.98 6.10 -16.31
C SER A 85 6.26 5.30 -16.03
N ASP A 86 7.16 5.85 -15.22
CA ASP A 86 8.42 5.20 -14.88
C ASP A 86 8.22 4.01 -13.93
N LEU A 87 7.26 4.13 -13.00
CA LEU A 87 6.88 3.04 -12.09
C LEU A 87 6.35 1.83 -12.86
N ARG A 88 5.50 2.07 -13.87
CA ARG A 88 4.94 1.04 -14.76
C ARG A 88 6.02 0.37 -15.61
N LYS A 89 7.04 1.11 -16.07
CA LYS A 89 8.19 0.57 -16.82
C LYS A 89 9.22 -0.12 -15.91
N GLY A 90 9.32 0.29 -14.65
CA GLY A 90 10.41 -0.01 -13.71
C GLY A 90 10.46 -1.41 -13.10
N LYS A 91 9.80 -2.42 -13.69
CA LYS A 91 9.68 -3.77 -13.08
C LYS A 91 11.00 -4.45 -12.75
N LYS A 92 12.03 -4.29 -13.60
CA LYS A 92 13.35 -4.91 -13.38
C LYS A 92 14.17 -4.20 -12.31
N LYS A 93 14.16 -2.86 -12.30
CA LYS A 93 14.96 -2.05 -11.38
C LYS A 93 14.44 -2.16 -9.95
N ILE A 94 13.13 -2.00 -9.74
CA ILE A 94 12.50 -2.11 -8.43
C ILE A 94 12.69 -3.51 -7.83
N GLY A 95 12.63 -4.56 -8.67
CA GLY A 95 12.89 -5.92 -8.21
C GLY A 95 14.33 -6.13 -7.72
N ALA A 96 15.32 -5.51 -8.38
CA ALA A 96 16.72 -5.59 -7.99
C ALA A 96 16.98 -4.82 -6.68
N ASP A 97 16.50 -3.57 -6.60
CA ASP A 97 16.66 -2.72 -5.42
C ASP A 97 15.99 -3.35 -4.19
N PHE A 98 14.79 -3.92 -4.35
CA PHE A 98 14.09 -4.61 -3.25
C PHE A 98 14.81 -5.88 -2.79
N LYS A 99 15.40 -6.63 -3.73
CA LYS A 99 16.18 -7.83 -3.40
C LYS A 99 17.41 -7.46 -2.58
N GLU A 100 18.18 -6.47 -3.03
CA GLU A 100 19.36 -5.98 -2.31
C GLU A 100 18.99 -5.49 -0.90
N LEU A 101 17.90 -4.73 -0.78
CA LEU A 101 17.41 -4.25 0.51
C LEU A 101 17.03 -5.41 1.44
N SER A 102 16.29 -6.41 0.92
CA SER A 102 15.89 -7.58 1.69
C SER A 102 17.08 -8.42 2.15
N GLU A 103 18.13 -8.53 1.33
CA GLU A 103 19.37 -9.22 1.69
C GLU A 103 20.09 -8.50 2.84
N LYS A 104 20.24 -7.17 2.76
CA LYS A 104 20.81 -6.35 3.85
C LYS A 104 20.02 -6.49 5.16
N TYR A 105 18.69 -6.46 5.12
CA TYR A 105 17.86 -6.67 6.31
C TYR A 105 18.01 -8.08 6.91
N ALA A 106 18.18 -9.11 6.08
CA ALA A 106 18.38 -10.48 6.55
C ALA A 106 19.75 -10.65 7.21
N GLU A 107 20.79 -10.00 6.68
CA GLU A 107 22.12 -9.96 7.29
C GLU A 107 22.11 -9.24 8.64
N HIS A 108 21.52 -8.03 8.71
CA HIS A 108 21.38 -7.29 9.96
C HIS A 108 20.65 -8.10 11.04
N ARG A 109 19.55 -8.79 10.70
CA ARG A 109 18.82 -9.65 11.65
C ARG A 109 19.66 -10.82 12.18
N LYS A 110 20.54 -11.40 11.35
CA LYS A 110 21.43 -12.49 11.78
C LYS A 110 22.50 -11.98 12.75
N THR A 111 23.05 -10.79 12.49
CA THR A 111 24.03 -10.14 13.38
C THR A 111 23.41 -9.80 14.73
N ASP A 112 22.20 -9.22 14.74
CA ASP A 112 21.49 -8.92 16.00
C ASP A 112 21.13 -10.19 16.78
N SER A 113 20.69 -11.25 16.10
CA SER A 113 20.35 -12.53 16.76
C SER A 113 21.59 -13.26 17.30
N SER A 114 22.76 -13.10 16.67
CA SER A 114 24.04 -13.65 17.12
C SER A 114 24.64 -12.90 18.32
N MET A 115 24.19 -11.67 18.60
CA MET A 115 24.69 -10.87 19.71
C MET A 115 23.94 -11.16 21.03
N TYR A 116 22.79 -11.83 20.95
CA TYR A 116 21.96 -12.25 22.08
C TYR A 116 21.88 -13.78 22.27
N MET A 117 22.77 -14.55 21.61
CA MET A 117 23.09 -15.95 21.94
C MET A 117 24.52 -16.04 22.44
#